data_AF-A0A7D9K1X1-F1
#
_entry.id   AF-A0A7D9K1X1-F1
#
_cell.length_a   1.000
_cell.length_b   1.000
_cell.length_c   1.000
_cell.angle_alpha   90.00
_cell.angle_beta   90.00
_cell.angle_gamma   90.00
#
_symmetry.space_group_name_H-M   'P 1'
#
loop_
_entity.id
_entity.type
_entity.pdbx_description
1 polymer ?
#
loop_
_entity_poly.entity_id
_entity_poly.type
_entity_poly.pdbx_seq_one_letter_code
_entity_poly.pdbx_strand_id
1 'polypeptide(L)'
;LVSNWLLFADDTNLTYADDDLNKIISVLNDDLEILQNFLNMNKLSLNVMKTKYMFVASRQRLSNIPEQLDISISGNEIKRVKSYQCLGLELDEGLMWEFHVSAIVSKVSK
;
A
#
# COMPACT_ATOMS: atom_id res chain seq x y z
N LEU A 1 10.81 3.22 -14.88
CA LEU A 1 10.72 3.02 -13.41
C LEU A 1 10.23 4.32 -12.82
N VAL A 2 8.93 4.40 -12.55
CA VAL A 2 8.29 5.63 -12.06
C VAL A 2 8.03 5.54 -10.55
N SER A 3 7.81 4.32 -10.04
CA SER A 3 7.57 4.04 -8.62
C SER A 3 8.83 3.60 -7.86
N ASN A 4 8.83 3.82 -6.55
CA ASN A 4 9.89 3.42 -5.63
C ASN A 4 9.56 2.08 -4.94
N TRP A 5 10.56 1.23 -4.86
CA TRP A 5 10.49 -0.14 -4.36
C TRP A 5 11.29 -0.26 -3.07
N LEU A 6 10.64 -0.68 -1.99
CA LEU A 6 11.30 -0.96 -0.71
C LEU A 6 11.08 -2.43 -0.36
N LEU A 7 12.18 -3.18 -0.28
CA LEU A 7 12.20 -4.59 0.07
C LEU A 7 12.80 -4.76 1.47
N PHE A 8 12.13 -5.52 2.32
CA PHE A 8 12.65 -5.92 3.62
C PHE A 8 12.24 -7.36 3.93
N ALA A 9 13.21 -8.27 3.99
CA ALA A 9 12.94 -9.72 4.10
C ALA A 9 11.94 -10.18 3.02
N ASP A 10 10.79 -10.73 3.42
CA ASP A 10 9.69 -11.15 2.54
C ASP A 10 8.68 -10.04 2.24
N ASP A 11 8.76 -8.89 2.91
CA ASP A 11 7.88 -7.75 2.68
C ASP A 11 8.35 -6.89 1.51
N THR A 12 7.41 -6.58 0.60
CA THR A 12 7.61 -5.69 -0.55
C THR A 12 6.63 -4.53 -0.48
N ASN A 13 7.15 -3.30 -0.52
CA ASN A 13 6.37 -2.09 -0.57
C ASN A 13 6.62 -1.37 -1.91
N LEU A 14 5.54 -1.00 -2.59
CA LEU A 14 5.54 -0.24 -3.82
C LEU A 14 4.88 1.12 -3.56
N THR A 15 5.57 2.21 -3.90
CA THR A 15 5.07 3.57 -3.67
C THR A 15 5.20 4.42 -4.92
N TYR A 16 4.15 5.16 -5.22
CA TYR A 16 4.10 6.10 -6.34
C TYR A 16 3.35 7.36 -5.92
N ALA A 17 3.84 8.52 -6.37
CA ALA A 17 3.26 9.82 -6.04
C ALA A 17 3.05 10.63 -7.31
N ASP A 18 1.83 11.14 -7.47
CA ASP A 18 1.43 12.05 -8.53
C ASP A 18 0.25 12.91 -8.04
N ASP A 19 -0.09 13.96 -8.77
CA ASP A 19 -1.30 14.74 -8.50
C ASP A 19 -2.52 14.22 -9.25
N ASP A 20 -2.31 13.49 -10.35
CA ASP A 20 -3.38 12.84 -11.11
C ASP A 20 -3.66 11.42 -10.62
N LEU A 21 -4.86 11.23 -10.06
CA LEU A 21 -5.33 9.93 -9.55
C LEU A 21 -5.36 8.85 -10.64
N ASN A 22 -5.75 9.19 -11.87
CA ASN A 22 -5.82 8.21 -12.96
C ASN A 22 -4.42 7.72 -13.35
N LYS A 23 -3.45 8.64 -13.33
CA LYS A 23 -2.05 8.30 -13.57
C LYS A 23 -1.49 7.42 -12.46
N ILE A 24 -1.86 7.67 -11.20
CA ILE A 24 -1.50 6.79 -10.08
C ILE A 24 -2.03 5.37 -10.30
N ILE A 25 -3.31 5.24 -10.64
CA ILE A 25 -3.95 3.93 -10.85
C ILE A 25 -3.29 3.18 -12.01
N SER A 26 -3.09 3.85 -13.15
CA SER A 26 -2.43 3.27 -14.31
C SER A 26 -1.02 2.78 -13.98
N VAL A 27 -0.18 3.64 -13.39
CA VAL A 27 1.22 3.31 -13.07
C VAL A 27 1.30 2.18 -12.04
N LEU A 28 0.43 2.19 -11.02
CA LEU A 28 0.42 1.12 -10.03
C LEU A 28 0.02 -0.23 -10.64
N ASN A 29 -0.99 -0.28 -11.50
CA ASN A 29 -1.38 -1.53 -12.16
C ASN A 29 -0.27 -2.05 -13.08
N ASP A 30 0.39 -1.17 -13.85
CA ASP A 30 1.52 -1.53 -14.70
C ASP A 30 2.69 -2.10 -13.87
N ASP A 31 3.04 -1.44 -12.76
CA ASP A 31 4.12 -1.90 -11.87
C ASP A 31 3.76 -3.20 -11.13
N LEU A 32 2.49 -3.41 -10.77
CA LEU A 32 1.99 -4.66 -10.20
C LEU A 32 2.07 -5.82 -11.20
N GLU A 33 1.81 -5.57 -12.49
CA GLU A 33 1.99 -6.58 -13.54
C GLU A 33 3.46 -6.95 -13.71
N ILE A 34 4.36 -5.97 -13.70
CA ILE A 34 5.81 -6.20 -13.73
C ILE A 34 6.26 -7.00 -12.50
N LEU A 35 5.78 -6.64 -11.30
CA LEU A 35 6.03 -7.39 -10.06
C LEU A 35 5.59 -8.84 -10.19
N GLN A 36 4.37 -9.07 -10.65
CA GLN A 36 3.81 -10.41 -10.81
C GLN A 36 4.66 -11.26 -11.76
N ASN A 37 5.09 -10.68 -12.89
CA ASN A 37 5.96 -11.36 -13.84
C ASN A 37 7.31 -11.70 -13.23
N PHE A 38 7.93 -10.76 -12.51
CA PHE A 38 9.18 -11.00 -11.80
C PHE A 38 9.05 -12.13 -10.75
N LEU A 39 7.99 -12.13 -9.95
CA LEU A 39 7.73 -13.17 -8.95
C LEU A 39 7.56 -14.55 -9.63
N ASN A 40 6.76 -14.61 -10.70
CA ASN A 40 6.55 -15.85 -11.46
C ASN A 40 7.85 -16.40 -12.06
N MET A 41 8.68 -15.56 -12.66
CA MET A 41 9.98 -15.95 -13.23
C MET A 41 10.92 -16.51 -12.15
N ASN A 42 10.82 -16.02 -10.92
CA ASN A 42 11.62 -16.45 -9.78
C ASN A 42 10.96 -17.55 -8.94
N LYS A 43 9.82 -18.12 -9.39
CA LYS A 43 9.05 -19.16 -8.68
C LYS A 43 8.59 -18.72 -7.28
N LEU A 44 8.35 -17.43 -7.11
CA LEU A 44 7.77 -16.84 -5.90
C LEU A 44 6.26 -16.67 -6.11
N SER A 45 5.47 -16.88 -5.06
CA SER A 45 4.03 -16.67 -5.07
C SER A 45 3.66 -15.46 -4.22
N LEU A 46 2.82 -14.58 -4.78
CA LEU A 46 2.26 -13.45 -4.05
C LEU A 46 1.00 -13.88 -3.30
N ASN A 47 0.90 -13.52 -2.02
CA ASN A 47 -0.34 -13.68 -1.28
C ASN A 47 -1.24 -12.46 -1.47
N VAL A 48 -2.08 -12.47 -2.51
CA VAL A 48 -2.95 -11.35 -2.86
C VAL A 48 -3.90 -10.95 -1.71
N MET A 49 -4.32 -11.92 -0.90
CA MET A 49 -5.17 -11.67 0.27
C MET A 49 -4.46 -10.87 1.36
N LYS A 50 -3.13 -10.98 1.46
CA LYS A 50 -2.29 -10.17 2.36
C LYS A 50 -1.86 -8.84 1.75
N THR A 51 -1.85 -8.72 0.42
CA THR A 51 -1.57 -7.46 -0.27
C THR A 51 -2.68 -6.45 0.02
N LYS A 52 -2.27 -5.23 0.39
CA LYS A 52 -3.15 -4.08 0.68
C LYS A 52 -2.55 -2.85 0.02
N TYR A 53 -3.41 -1.88 -0.27
CA TYR A 53 -2.96 -0.54 -0.65
C TYR A 53 -3.64 0.51 0.22
N MET A 54 -3.00 1.66 0.36
CA MET A 54 -3.54 2.85 1.00
C MET A 54 -3.06 4.10 0.26
N PHE A 55 -3.83 5.18 0.36
CA PHE A 55 -3.36 6.49 -0.06
C PHE A 55 -2.74 7.21 1.12
N VAL A 56 -1.71 8.01 0.85
CA VAL A 56 -1.12 8.91 1.84
C VAL A 56 -1.29 10.33 1.32
N ALA A 57 -2.16 11.11 1.95
CA ALA A 57 -2.43 12.49 1.55
C ALA A 57 -3.09 13.29 2.70
N SER A 58 -3.26 14.60 2.49
CA SER A 58 -4.02 15.42 3.42
C SER A 58 -5.48 14.96 3.50
N ARG A 59 -6.15 15.18 4.65
CA ARG A 59 -7.56 14.81 4.85
C ARG A 59 -8.49 15.34 3.74
N GLN A 60 -8.24 16.55 3.25
CA GLN A 60 -9.01 17.16 2.16
C GLN A 60 -8.82 16.46 0.82
N ARG A 61 -7.60 15.99 0.51
CA ARG A 61 -7.37 15.19 -0.71
C ARG A 61 -8.00 13.81 -0.58
N LEU A 62 -7.84 13.17 0.58
CA LEU A 62 -8.41 11.84 0.86
C LEU A 62 -9.94 11.83 0.72
N SER A 63 -10.64 12.87 1.18
CA SER A 63 -12.10 12.97 1.04
C SER A 63 -12.59 13.05 -0.40
N ASN A 64 -11.71 13.43 -1.34
CA ASN A 64 -12.03 13.54 -2.76
C ASN A 64 -11.67 12.26 -3.55
N ILE A 65 -11.01 11.28 -2.93
CA ILE A 65 -10.63 10.02 -3.57
C ILE A 65 -11.78 9.01 -3.40
N PRO A 66 -12.33 8.45 -4.49
CA PRO A 66 -13.38 7.42 -4.43
C PRO A 66 -12.96 6.22 -3.57
N GLU A 67 -13.90 5.61 -2.84
CA GLU A 67 -13.60 4.46 -1.98
C GLU A 67 -13.13 3.24 -2.79
N GLN A 68 -13.72 3.02 -3.97
CA GLN A 68 -13.39 1.93 -4.87
C GLN A 68 -12.60 2.45 -6.07
N LEU A 69 -11.45 1.84 -6.31
CA LEU A 69 -10.60 2.08 -7.47
C LEU A 69 -10.17 0.74 -8.05
N ASP A 70 -9.98 0.71 -9.37
CA ASP A 70 -9.53 -0.47 -10.09
C ASP A 70 -8.03 -0.66 -9.92
N ILE A 71 -7.64 -1.27 -8.80
CA ILE A 71 -6.27 -1.68 -8.51
C ILE A 71 -6.30 -3.18 -8.28
N SER A 72 -5.72 -3.94 -9.20
CA SER A 72 -5.78 -5.40 -9.20
C SER A 72 -4.44 -6.02 -9.56
N ILE A 73 -4.23 -7.27 -9.11
CA ILE A 73 -3.06 -8.06 -9.48
C ILE A 73 -3.51 -9.48 -9.79
N SER A 74 -3.07 -10.01 -10.95
CA SER A 74 -3.51 -11.33 -11.44
C SER A 74 -5.05 -11.48 -11.49
N GLY A 75 -5.77 -10.41 -11.86
CA GLY A 75 -7.23 -10.40 -11.92
C GLY A 75 -7.95 -10.39 -10.57
N ASN A 76 -7.23 -10.22 -9.46
CA ASN A 76 -7.79 -10.11 -8.12
C ASN A 76 -7.66 -8.67 -7.62
N GLU A 77 -8.77 -8.06 -7.17
CA GLU A 77 -8.75 -6.73 -6.58
C GLU A 77 -7.92 -6.69 -5.28
N ILE A 78 -7.06 -5.69 -5.17
CA ILE A 78 -6.31 -5.45 -3.94
C ILE A 78 -7.19 -4.62 -3.00
N LYS A 79 -7.28 -5.02 -1.74
CA LYS A 79 -8.11 -4.32 -0.76
C LYS A 79 -7.47 -2.99 -0.34
N ARG A 80 -8.23 -1.89 -0.46
CA ARG A 80 -7.91 -0.60 0.16
C ARG A 80 -8.04 -0.67 1.68
N VAL A 81 -7.10 -0.06 2.40
CA VAL A 81 -7.14 0.10 3.86
C VAL A 81 -6.85 1.55 4.27
N LYS A 82 -7.28 1.93 5.47
CA LYS A 82 -7.01 3.26 6.06
C LYS A 82 -5.82 3.26 7.02
N SER A 83 -5.50 2.10 7.59
CA SER A 83 -4.27 1.89 8.35
C SER A 83 -3.68 0.51 8.02
N TYR A 84 -2.37 0.39 8.21
CA TYR A 84 -1.64 -0.86 8.02
C TYR A 84 -0.38 -0.89 8.89
N GLN A 85 -0.09 -2.06 9.46
CA GLN A 85 1.14 -2.29 10.21
C GLN A 85 2.28 -2.63 9.24
N CYS A 86 3.20 -1.69 9.01
CA CYS A 86 4.40 -1.88 8.19
C CYS A 86 5.64 -1.86 9.07
N LEU A 87 6.43 -2.94 9.09
CA LEU A 87 7.67 -3.06 9.87
C LEU A 87 7.53 -2.71 11.37
N GLY A 88 6.37 -3.02 11.95
CA GLY A 88 6.08 -2.72 13.36
C GLY A 88 5.56 -1.29 13.63
N LEU A 89 5.47 -0.45 12.61
CA LEU A 89 4.84 0.87 12.66
C LEU A 89 3.38 0.76 12.21
N GLU A 90 2.47 1.38 12.96
CA GLU A 90 1.06 1.49 12.56
C GLU A 90 0.92 2.78 11.75
N LEU A 91 0.81 2.66 10.42
CA LEU A 91 0.68 3.79 9.52
C LEU A 91 -0.79 4.00 9.18
N ASP A 92 -1.23 5.26 9.17
CA ASP A 92 -2.56 5.66 8.71
C ASP A 92 -2.48 6.57 7.48
N GLU A 93 -3.57 6.62 6.69
CA GLU A 93 -3.66 7.39 5.43
C GLU A 93 -3.37 8.89 5.59
N GLY A 94 -3.55 9.44 6.79
CA GLY A 94 -3.26 10.84 7.10
C GLY A 94 -1.90 11.07 7.77
N LEU A 95 -1.12 10.00 8.03
CA LEU A 95 0.09 10.03 8.85
C LEU A 95 -0.12 10.81 10.16
N MET A 96 -1.24 10.56 10.84
CA MET A 96 -1.59 11.21 12.09
C MET A 96 -0.80 10.67 13.28
N TRP A 97 -0.28 9.44 13.18
CA TRP A 97 0.51 8.75 14.22
C TRP A 97 -0.21 8.47 15.54
N GLU A 98 -1.45 8.96 15.72
CA GLU A 98 -2.25 8.74 16.93
C GLU A 98 -2.45 7.24 17.22
N PHE A 99 -2.74 6.45 16.18
CA PHE A 99 -2.86 4.99 16.29
C PHE A 99 -1.56 4.35 16.76
N HIS A 100 -0.43 4.77 16.18
CA HIS A 100 0.88 4.26 16.54
C HIS A 100 1.25 4.58 18.00
N VAL A 101 1.09 5.84 18.40
CA VAL A 101 1.38 6.31 19.76
C VAL A 101 0.50 5.54 20.77
N SER A 102 -0.79 5.43 20.50
CA SER A 102 -1.73 4.67 21.35
C SER A 102 -1.32 3.19 21.47
N ALA A 103 -0.92 2.57 20.35
CA ALA A 103 -0.44 1.19 20.34
C ALA A 103 0.84 1.00 21.17
N ILE A 104 1.79 1.94 21.11
CA ILE A 104 3.01 1.90 21.93
C ILE A 104 2.68 2.08 23.40
N VAL A 105 1.87 3.10 23.76
CA VAL A 105 1.49 3.37 25.14
C VAL A 105 0.86 2.13 25.78
N SER A 106 -0.07 1.49 25.07
CA SER A 106 -0.72 0.25 25.50
C SER A 106 0.25 -0.91 25.68
N LYS A 107 1.26 -1.04 24.80
CA LYS A 107 2.30 -2.07 24.89
C LYS A 107 3.24 -1.86 26.08
N VAL A 108 3.56 -0.61 26.41
CA VAL A 108 4.51 -0.27 27.50
C VAL A 108 3.84 -0.22 28.87
N SER A 109 2.54 0.07 28.93
CA SER A 109 1.77 0.10 30.19
C SER A 109 1.41 -1.29 30.76
N LYS A 110 1.78 -2.36 30.06
CA LYS A 110 1.65 -3.75 30.51
C LYS A 110 2.95 -4.24 31.12
#